data_AF-A0A8T0IVW5-F1
#
_entry.id   AF-A0A8T0IVW5-F1
#
_cell.length_a   1.000
_cell.length_b   1.000
_cell.length_c   1.000
_cell.angle_alpha   90.00
_cell.angle_beta   90.00
_cell.angle_gamma   90.00
#
_symmetry.space_group_name_H-M   'P 1'
#
loop_
_entity.id
_entity.type
_entity.pdbx_description
1 polymer ?
#
loop_
_entity_poly.entity_id
_entity_poly.type
_entity_poly.pdbx_seq_one_letter_code
_entity_poly.pdbx_strand_id
1 'polypeptide(L)'
;MADTLMDGKSLKQFVENDQLWAKFVDERFAKLDKGHTGKLTHTDLEPAISGVGKALGLPPMGNDPETDHIYSEMFSEFGPGGEGITKETFSIVMRDILLGLGDGLEREPVAISPLNGSELERWVRSPQFDIEAAAAYGALDTDSSGQVKANSIIKAMRRLSVDQGMPPPTDVSVSKNIDRAMQEAGINAEQNLGQLEFADAYRKVALAVAKYMREKPMTVAHTEKVFDGTSISNLLKDKHALDLALDLAWEIMPKTGNGSAPKSYLRIGLDTLAPYAGLPPVGAVPEMDNIVNDSFKLIDDDAAGRVDKPAFDKCMLEVLGGVMLQLEGKNIGVRSSAVIPPGRENSINTGMPF
;
A
#
# COMPACT_ATOMS: atom_id res chain seq x y z
N MET A 1 -3.58 14.16 16.68
CA MET A 1 -4.05 12.92 17.36
C MET A 1 -2.92 11.90 17.36
N ALA A 2 -2.97 10.83 18.16
CA ALA A 2 -1.97 9.77 18.07
C ALA A 2 -2.41 8.77 17.00
N ASP A 3 -1.63 8.65 15.94
CA ASP A 3 -1.82 7.59 14.95
C ASP A 3 -1.50 6.25 15.59
N THR A 4 -2.33 5.24 15.34
CA THR A 4 -2.00 3.87 15.73
C THR A 4 -1.19 3.27 14.60
N LEU A 5 0.04 2.84 14.88
CA LEU A 5 0.87 2.18 13.89
C LEU A 5 0.55 0.68 13.88
N MET A 6 0.24 0.15 12.70
CA MET A 6 0.13 -1.29 12.48
C MET A 6 1.46 -1.84 12.01
N ASP A 7 2.20 -2.41 12.95
CA ASP A 7 3.59 -2.88 12.79
C ASP A 7 3.72 -4.40 12.74
N GLY A 8 2.59 -5.12 12.58
CA GLY A 8 2.56 -6.58 12.46
C GLY A 8 2.80 -7.36 13.76
N LYS A 9 3.22 -6.71 14.86
CA LYS A 9 3.58 -7.42 16.11
C LYS A 9 2.41 -8.18 16.71
N SER A 10 1.24 -7.55 16.79
CA SER A 10 0.03 -8.18 17.33
C SER A 10 -0.37 -9.41 16.52
N LEU A 11 -0.14 -9.39 15.19
CA LEU A 11 -0.42 -10.52 14.32
C LEU A 11 0.54 -11.69 14.59
N LYS A 12 1.84 -11.41 14.71
CA LYS A 12 2.83 -12.42 15.08
C LYS A 12 2.55 -13.02 16.46
N GLN A 13 2.26 -12.19 17.46
CA GLN A 13 1.91 -12.64 18.81
C GLN A 13 0.68 -13.54 18.83
N PHE A 14 -0.33 -13.23 18.00
CA PHE A 14 -1.51 -14.08 17.85
C PHE A 14 -1.14 -15.46 17.28
N VAL A 15 -0.33 -15.48 16.22
CA VAL A 15 0.07 -16.72 15.54
C VAL A 15 0.98 -17.59 16.40
N GLU A 16 1.87 -16.98 17.20
CA GLU A 16 2.77 -17.66 18.13
C GLU A 16 2.06 -18.21 19.37
N ASN A 17 0.84 -17.74 19.68
CA ASN A 17 0.04 -18.28 20.77
C ASN A 17 -0.68 -19.55 20.34
N ASP A 18 -0.08 -20.71 20.58
CA ASP A 18 -0.60 -22.02 20.15
C ASP A 18 -2.05 -22.30 20.61
N GLN A 19 -2.49 -21.79 21.77
CA GLN A 19 -3.87 -21.98 22.24
C GLN A 19 -4.88 -21.16 21.43
N LEU A 20 -4.58 -19.89 21.19
CA LEU A 20 -5.43 -19.02 20.37
C LEU A 20 -5.42 -19.46 18.91
N TRP A 21 -4.25 -19.87 18.42
CA TRP A 21 -4.08 -20.39 17.07
C TRP A 21 -4.87 -21.66 16.84
N ALA A 22 -4.75 -22.66 17.73
CA ALA A 22 -5.50 -23.90 17.63
C ALA A 22 -7.01 -23.64 17.63
N LYS A 23 -7.50 -22.78 18.52
CA LYS A 23 -8.91 -22.40 18.56
C LYS A 23 -9.38 -21.73 17.26
N PHE A 24 -8.58 -20.81 16.71
CA PHE A 24 -8.88 -20.16 15.44
C PHE A 24 -8.95 -21.17 14.29
N VAL A 25 -7.96 -22.07 14.19
CA VAL A 25 -7.92 -23.13 13.18
C VAL A 25 -9.14 -24.04 13.30
N ASP A 26 -9.49 -24.47 14.51
CA ASP A 26 -10.65 -25.33 14.77
C ASP A 26 -11.95 -24.68 14.28
N GLU A 27 -12.18 -23.43 14.69
CA GLU A 27 -13.40 -22.68 14.34
C GLU A 27 -13.49 -22.38 12.84
N ARG A 28 -12.37 -22.00 12.21
CA ARG A 28 -12.35 -21.66 10.78
C ARG A 28 -12.44 -22.89 9.91
N PHE A 29 -11.66 -23.94 10.20
CA PHE A 29 -11.71 -25.18 9.43
C PHE A 29 -13.09 -25.82 9.49
N ALA A 30 -13.73 -25.88 10.67
CA ALA A 30 -15.09 -26.42 10.81
C ALA A 30 -16.15 -25.61 10.05
N LYS A 31 -15.97 -24.29 9.90
CA LYS A 31 -16.87 -23.44 9.10
C LYS A 31 -16.73 -23.69 7.59
N LEU A 32 -15.54 -24.07 7.14
CA LEU A 32 -15.25 -24.34 5.72
C LEU A 32 -15.60 -25.79 5.35
N ASP A 33 -15.31 -26.77 6.21
CA ASP A 33 -15.64 -28.20 5.99
C ASP A 33 -17.11 -28.51 6.32
N LYS A 34 -18.03 -27.88 5.58
CA LYS A 34 -19.49 -28.08 5.74
C LYS A 34 -19.92 -29.53 5.49
N GLY A 35 -19.16 -30.25 4.67
CA GLY A 35 -19.39 -31.66 4.37
C GLY A 35 -18.90 -32.61 5.46
N HIS A 36 -18.18 -32.11 6.48
CA HIS A 36 -17.52 -32.91 7.52
C HIS A 36 -16.65 -34.03 6.95
N THR A 37 -15.99 -33.74 5.84
CA THR A 37 -15.15 -34.69 5.11
C THR A 37 -13.75 -34.83 5.73
N GLY A 38 -13.37 -33.89 6.59
CA GLY A 38 -12.02 -33.75 7.14
C GLY A 38 -11.01 -33.17 6.16
N LYS A 39 -11.45 -32.75 4.96
CA LYS A 39 -10.60 -32.23 3.88
C LYS A 39 -11.28 -31.06 3.18
N LEU A 40 -10.55 -29.98 2.93
CA LEU A 40 -11.04 -28.83 2.18
C LEU A 40 -10.62 -28.93 0.71
N THR A 41 -11.52 -28.57 -0.19
CA THR A 41 -11.19 -28.30 -1.60
C THR A 41 -10.79 -26.83 -1.77
N HIS A 42 -10.24 -26.47 -2.94
CA HIS A 42 -10.00 -25.05 -3.27
C HIS A 42 -11.28 -24.21 -3.21
N THR A 43 -12.42 -24.77 -3.62
CA THR A 43 -13.72 -24.10 -3.51
C THR A 43 -14.13 -23.86 -2.05
N ASP A 44 -13.81 -24.79 -1.16
CA ASP A 44 -14.10 -24.62 0.28
C ASP A 44 -13.21 -23.55 0.92
N LEU A 45 -12.01 -23.30 0.37
CA LEU A 45 -11.08 -22.29 0.86
C LEU A 45 -11.37 -20.87 0.39
N GLU A 46 -12.11 -20.71 -0.71
CA GLU A 46 -12.42 -19.41 -1.31
C GLU A 46 -12.95 -18.38 -0.30
N PRO A 47 -13.87 -18.71 0.64
CA PRO A 47 -14.33 -17.76 1.64
C PRO A 47 -13.24 -17.30 2.62
N ALA A 48 -12.29 -18.17 2.95
CA ALA A 48 -11.19 -17.84 3.86
C ALA A 48 -10.17 -16.94 3.17
N ILE A 49 -9.76 -17.29 1.95
CA ILE A 49 -8.83 -16.50 1.13
C ILE A 49 -9.46 -15.15 0.76
N SER A 50 -10.74 -15.12 0.37
CA SER A 50 -11.47 -13.87 0.14
C SER A 50 -11.59 -13.02 1.42
N GLY A 51 -11.75 -13.68 2.58
CA GLY A 51 -11.71 -13.01 3.88
C GLY A 51 -10.39 -12.29 4.12
N VAL A 52 -9.26 -12.94 3.82
CA VAL A 52 -7.91 -12.35 3.89
C VAL A 52 -7.72 -11.26 2.83
N GLY A 53 -8.18 -11.44 1.59
CA GLY A 53 -8.08 -10.36 0.60
C GLY A 53 -8.87 -9.12 1.02
N LYS A 54 -10.13 -9.32 1.45
CA LYS A 54 -10.99 -8.25 1.96
C LYS A 54 -10.40 -7.54 3.17
N ALA A 55 -9.71 -8.28 4.03
CA ALA A 55 -8.96 -7.75 5.17
C ALA A 55 -7.88 -6.76 4.75
N LEU A 56 -7.11 -7.16 3.75
CA LEU A 56 -6.00 -6.43 3.18
C LEU A 56 -6.46 -5.30 2.24
N GLY A 57 -7.78 -5.11 2.10
CA GLY A 57 -8.35 -4.10 1.21
C GLY A 57 -8.28 -4.46 -0.27
N LEU A 58 -7.96 -5.72 -0.59
CA LEU A 58 -7.97 -6.21 -1.96
C LEU A 58 -9.40 -6.18 -2.52
N PRO A 59 -9.58 -5.86 -3.81
CA PRO A 59 -10.86 -6.02 -4.49
C PRO A 59 -11.33 -7.48 -4.42
N PRO A 60 -12.65 -7.73 -4.54
CA PRO A 60 -13.17 -9.09 -4.64
C PRO A 60 -12.50 -9.85 -5.80
N MET A 61 -12.20 -11.13 -5.56
CA MET A 61 -11.62 -12.02 -6.56
C MET A 61 -12.46 -12.04 -7.85
N GLY A 62 -11.80 -11.98 -9.01
CA GLY A 62 -12.40 -11.92 -10.34
C GLY A 62 -12.65 -10.50 -10.86
N ASN A 63 -12.41 -9.45 -10.05
CA ASN A 63 -12.68 -8.07 -10.45
C ASN A 63 -11.47 -7.34 -11.03
N ASP A 64 -10.26 -7.81 -10.76
CA ASP A 64 -9.02 -7.13 -11.13
C ASP A 64 -7.91 -8.15 -11.44
N PRO A 65 -7.40 -8.20 -12.68
CA PRO A 65 -6.41 -9.21 -13.09
C PRO A 65 -5.08 -9.15 -12.31
N GLU A 66 -4.67 -7.97 -11.85
CA GLU A 66 -3.42 -7.81 -11.07
C GLU A 66 -3.61 -8.36 -9.66
N THR A 67 -4.77 -8.11 -9.05
CA THR A 67 -5.11 -8.63 -7.73
C THR A 67 -5.45 -10.12 -7.74
N ASP A 68 -6.02 -10.62 -8.86
CA ASP A 68 -6.33 -12.04 -9.03
C ASP A 68 -5.10 -12.92 -9.02
N HIS A 69 -3.95 -12.38 -9.43
CA HIS A 69 -2.68 -13.07 -9.27
C HIS A 69 -2.34 -13.34 -7.79
N ILE A 70 -2.56 -12.37 -6.89
CA ILE A 70 -2.33 -12.52 -5.44
C ILE A 70 -3.20 -13.66 -4.87
N TYR A 71 -4.48 -13.72 -5.29
CA TYR A 71 -5.35 -14.80 -4.88
C TYR A 71 -4.88 -16.16 -5.41
N SER A 72 -4.41 -16.22 -6.67
CA SER A 72 -3.90 -17.44 -7.29
C SER A 72 -2.64 -17.97 -6.60
N GLU A 73 -1.75 -17.08 -6.14
CA GLU A 73 -0.57 -17.43 -5.35
C GLU A 73 -0.98 -17.99 -3.98
N MET A 74 -1.94 -17.36 -3.29
CA MET A 74 -2.44 -17.90 -2.02
C MET A 74 -3.04 -19.30 -2.16
N PHE A 75 -3.72 -19.60 -3.27
CA PHE A 75 -4.24 -20.96 -3.52
C PHE A 75 -3.14 -21.98 -3.83
N SER A 76 -2.06 -21.56 -4.49
CA SER A 76 -0.98 -22.47 -4.87
C SER A 76 -0.20 -22.99 -3.65
N GLU A 77 -0.12 -22.19 -2.58
CA GLU A 77 0.49 -22.58 -1.29
C GLU A 77 -0.20 -23.78 -0.63
N PHE A 78 -1.49 -24.01 -0.90
CA PHE A 78 -2.20 -25.20 -0.41
C PHE A 78 -2.01 -26.44 -1.28
N GLY A 79 -1.21 -26.35 -2.35
CA GLY A 79 -0.89 -27.45 -3.26
C GLY A 79 -1.94 -27.70 -4.34
N PRO A 80 -1.67 -28.65 -5.26
CA PRO A 80 -2.61 -29.00 -6.33
C PRO A 80 -3.87 -29.60 -5.71
N GLY A 81 -5.03 -28.95 -5.89
CA GLY A 81 -6.30 -29.21 -5.19
C GLY A 81 -6.97 -30.58 -5.39
N GLY A 82 -6.22 -31.61 -5.78
CA GLY A 82 -6.70 -32.97 -6.06
C GLY A 82 -6.79 -33.91 -4.85
N GLU A 83 -5.94 -33.77 -3.82
CA GLU A 83 -5.91 -34.73 -2.69
C GLU A 83 -6.74 -34.28 -1.46
N GLY A 84 -7.25 -33.05 -1.49
CA GLY A 84 -7.98 -32.42 -0.40
C GLY A 84 -7.07 -31.97 0.75
N ILE A 85 -7.31 -30.78 1.26
CA ILE A 85 -6.43 -30.06 2.19
C ILE A 85 -6.83 -30.41 3.62
N THR A 86 -5.90 -31.01 4.35
CA THR A 86 -6.13 -31.40 5.75
C THR A 86 -6.15 -30.17 6.67
N LYS A 87 -6.69 -30.33 7.88
CA LYS A 87 -6.63 -29.29 8.92
C LYS A 87 -5.21 -28.90 9.29
N GLU A 88 -4.28 -29.85 9.27
CA GLU A 88 -2.87 -29.61 9.58
C GLU A 88 -2.21 -28.77 8.49
N THR A 89 -2.42 -29.13 7.21
CA THR A 89 -1.98 -28.33 6.05
C THR A 89 -2.58 -26.93 6.09
N PHE A 90 -3.90 -26.82 6.37
CA PHE A 90 -4.57 -25.53 6.49
C PHE A 90 -3.96 -24.67 7.59
N SER A 91 -3.65 -25.27 8.75
CA SER A 91 -3.00 -24.58 9.86
C SER A 91 -1.60 -24.08 9.51
N ILE A 92 -0.77 -24.89 8.85
CA ILE A 92 0.59 -24.49 8.49
C ILE A 92 0.55 -23.33 7.50
N VAL A 93 -0.18 -23.49 6.38
CA VAL A 93 -0.22 -22.47 5.32
C VAL A 93 -0.80 -21.15 5.84
N MET A 94 -1.90 -21.18 6.61
CA MET A 94 -2.47 -19.96 7.19
C MET A 94 -1.53 -19.29 8.20
N ARG A 95 -0.77 -20.08 8.97
CA ARG A 95 0.25 -19.55 9.89
C ARG A 95 1.35 -18.84 9.12
N ASP A 96 1.86 -19.45 8.06
CA ASP A 96 2.93 -18.88 7.22
C ASP A 96 2.48 -17.58 6.51
N ILE A 97 1.25 -17.56 5.96
CA ILE A 97 0.68 -16.35 5.35
C ILE A 97 0.60 -15.20 6.37
N LEU A 98 0.08 -15.45 7.58
CA LEU A 98 -0.08 -14.41 8.59
C LEU A 98 1.27 -13.95 9.16
N LEU A 99 2.26 -14.85 9.29
CA LEU A 99 3.62 -14.46 9.66
C LEU A 99 4.27 -13.61 8.59
N GLY A 100 4.15 -13.99 7.31
CA GLY A 100 4.65 -13.20 6.18
C GLY A 100 4.02 -11.81 6.11
N LEU A 101 2.71 -11.70 6.38
CA LEU A 101 2.04 -10.40 6.53
C LEU A 101 2.56 -9.61 7.73
N GLY A 102 2.80 -10.27 8.86
CA GLY A 102 3.41 -9.66 10.04
C GLY A 102 4.80 -9.11 9.76
N ASP A 103 5.64 -9.88 9.06
CA ASP A 103 6.97 -9.45 8.60
C ASP A 103 6.87 -8.26 7.64
N GLY A 104 5.89 -8.30 6.72
CA GLY A 104 5.61 -7.19 5.80
C GLY A 104 5.28 -5.90 6.54
N LEU A 105 4.35 -5.95 7.50
CA LEU A 105 3.94 -4.80 8.31
C LEU A 105 5.05 -4.32 9.27
N GLU A 106 5.93 -5.21 9.73
CA GLU A 106 7.08 -4.79 10.54
C GLU A 106 8.10 -3.99 9.72
N ARG A 107 8.33 -4.41 8.45
CA ARG A 107 9.16 -3.66 7.51
C ARG A 107 8.50 -2.36 7.07
N GLU A 108 7.20 -2.40 6.80
CA GLU A 108 6.42 -1.28 6.27
C GLU A 108 5.12 -1.10 7.08
N PRO A 109 5.20 -0.42 8.23
CA PRO A 109 4.04 -0.22 9.07
C PRO A 109 3.01 0.71 8.44
N VAL A 110 1.73 0.42 8.68
CA VAL A 110 0.61 1.22 8.18
C VAL A 110 0.08 2.11 9.29
N ALA A 111 0.01 3.43 9.06
CA ALA A 111 -0.57 4.35 10.02
C ALA A 111 -2.09 4.32 9.93
N ILE A 112 -2.77 4.10 11.06
CA ILE A 112 -4.22 4.17 11.16
C ILE A 112 -4.60 5.43 11.92
N SER A 113 -5.22 6.36 11.20
CA SER A 113 -5.59 7.67 11.69
C SER A 113 -7.11 7.79 11.82
N PRO A 114 -7.66 7.92 13.03
CA PRO A 114 -9.05 8.27 13.20
C PRO A 114 -9.24 9.75 12.86
N LEU A 115 -9.90 10.07 11.75
CA LEU A 115 -10.17 11.43 11.34
C LEU A 115 -11.55 11.88 11.85
N ASN A 116 -11.55 12.68 12.90
CA ASN A 116 -12.74 13.24 13.56
C ASN A 116 -12.97 14.74 13.26
N GLY A 117 -12.27 15.27 12.25
CA GLY A 117 -12.36 16.67 11.83
C GLY A 117 -11.57 17.68 12.69
N SER A 118 -10.99 17.27 13.83
CA SER A 118 -10.21 18.19 14.68
C SER A 118 -8.95 18.72 14.00
N GLU A 119 -8.24 17.86 13.27
CA GLU A 119 -7.04 18.22 12.49
C GLU A 119 -7.39 19.18 11.35
N LEU A 120 -8.48 18.90 10.62
CA LEU A 120 -9.00 19.79 9.58
C LEU A 120 -9.40 21.15 10.17
N GLU A 121 -10.13 21.17 11.28
CA GLU A 121 -10.49 22.43 11.93
C GLU A 121 -9.24 23.22 12.38
N ARG A 122 -8.25 22.54 12.96
CA ARG A 122 -6.99 23.17 13.37
C ARG A 122 -6.26 23.77 12.16
N TRP A 123 -6.16 23.03 11.06
CA TRP A 123 -5.52 23.48 9.83
C TRP A 123 -6.26 24.69 9.23
N VAL A 124 -7.59 24.67 9.14
CA VAL A 124 -8.40 25.78 8.60
C VAL A 124 -8.25 27.08 9.40
N ARG A 125 -7.98 26.98 10.70
CA ARG A 125 -7.72 28.12 11.60
C ARG A 125 -6.26 28.60 11.57
N SER A 126 -5.38 27.88 10.90
CA SER A 126 -3.96 28.24 10.81
C SER A 126 -3.70 29.25 9.66
N PRO A 127 -2.62 30.03 9.72
CA PRO A 127 -2.20 30.89 8.61
C PRO A 127 -1.90 30.10 7.32
N GLN A 128 -1.56 28.81 7.43
CA GLN A 128 -1.28 27.95 6.28
C GLN A 128 -2.50 27.79 5.38
N PHE A 129 -3.71 27.87 5.94
CA PHE A 129 -4.94 27.81 5.16
C PHE A 129 -5.00 28.96 4.14
N ASP A 130 -4.65 30.18 4.53
CA ASP A 130 -4.78 31.34 3.64
C ASP A 130 -3.80 31.26 2.46
N ILE A 131 -2.61 30.69 2.70
CA ILE A 131 -1.62 30.38 1.66
C ILE A 131 -2.18 29.33 0.68
N GLU A 132 -2.73 28.24 1.20
CA GLU A 132 -3.32 27.18 0.37
C GLU A 132 -4.54 27.67 -0.40
N ALA A 133 -5.41 28.48 0.22
CA ALA A 133 -6.59 29.03 -0.42
C ALA A 133 -6.23 29.95 -1.58
N ALA A 134 -5.18 30.77 -1.43
CA ALA A 134 -4.66 31.61 -2.51
C ALA A 134 -4.06 30.76 -3.65
N ALA A 135 -3.28 29.73 -3.33
CA ALA A 135 -2.71 28.81 -4.30
C ALA A 135 -3.79 28.02 -5.06
N ALA A 136 -4.80 27.50 -4.35
CA ALA A 136 -5.94 26.80 -4.91
C ALA A 136 -6.73 27.72 -5.84
N TYR A 137 -7.00 28.95 -5.43
CA TYR A 137 -7.66 29.96 -6.28
C TYR A 137 -6.88 30.21 -7.56
N GLY A 138 -5.57 30.49 -7.47
CA GLY A 138 -4.73 30.76 -8.65
C GLY A 138 -4.65 29.57 -9.61
N ALA A 139 -4.69 28.34 -9.09
CA ALA A 139 -4.75 27.13 -9.90
C ALA A 139 -6.12 26.88 -10.55
N LEU A 140 -7.18 27.55 -10.11
CA LEU A 140 -8.54 27.44 -10.63
C LEU A 140 -8.91 28.59 -11.58
N ASP A 141 -8.33 29.78 -11.38
CA ASP A 141 -8.47 30.98 -12.23
C ASP A 141 -7.56 30.87 -13.48
N THR A 142 -7.80 29.84 -14.30
CA THR A 142 -6.95 29.54 -15.46
C THR A 142 -7.06 30.57 -16.57
N ASP A 143 -8.15 31.35 -16.61
CA ASP A 143 -8.38 32.40 -17.61
C ASP A 143 -7.95 33.79 -17.13
N SER A 144 -7.42 33.90 -15.91
CA SER A 144 -7.02 35.18 -15.30
C SER A 144 -8.16 36.20 -15.26
N SER A 145 -9.40 35.73 -15.18
CA SER A 145 -10.58 36.58 -15.14
C SER A 145 -10.73 37.28 -13.79
N GLY A 146 -10.02 36.82 -12.76
CA GLY A 146 -10.19 37.31 -11.39
C GLY A 146 -11.49 36.80 -10.76
N GLN A 147 -12.10 35.77 -11.33
CA GLN A 147 -13.30 35.13 -10.81
C GLN A 147 -13.26 33.60 -10.99
N VAL A 148 -13.66 32.86 -9.96
CA VAL A 148 -13.86 31.40 -10.06
C VAL A 148 -15.29 31.01 -9.70
N LYS A 149 -15.81 29.97 -10.35
CA LYS A 149 -17.11 29.40 -9.97
C LYS A 149 -17.03 28.80 -8.57
N ALA A 150 -18.04 29.05 -7.73
CA ALA A 150 -18.08 28.54 -6.36
C ALA A 150 -18.04 27.00 -6.29
N ASN A 151 -18.57 26.28 -7.29
CA ASN A 151 -18.44 24.82 -7.38
C ASN A 151 -16.96 24.34 -7.43
N SER A 152 -16.01 25.21 -7.77
CA SER A 152 -14.58 24.91 -7.79
C SER A 152 -14.01 24.67 -6.39
N ILE A 153 -14.73 25.07 -5.33
CA ILE A 153 -14.39 24.72 -3.94
C ILE A 153 -14.36 23.20 -3.76
N ILE A 154 -15.20 22.44 -4.47
CA ILE A 154 -15.17 20.97 -4.44
C ILE A 154 -13.81 20.46 -4.93
N LYS A 155 -13.25 21.08 -5.99
CA LYS A 155 -11.92 20.73 -6.51
C LYS A 155 -10.83 21.06 -5.49
N ALA A 156 -10.93 22.19 -4.78
CA ALA A 156 -9.99 22.56 -3.73
C ALA A 156 -10.07 21.61 -2.52
N MET A 157 -11.28 21.27 -2.05
CA MET A 157 -11.48 20.28 -0.98
C MET A 157 -10.89 18.91 -1.35
N ARG A 158 -11.00 18.49 -2.62
CA ARG A 158 -10.44 17.21 -3.11
C ARG A 158 -8.91 17.17 -3.20
N ARG A 159 -8.23 18.31 -3.09
CA ARG A 159 -6.75 18.36 -3.04
C ARG A 159 -6.20 18.17 -1.63
N LEU A 160 -7.04 18.31 -0.62
CA LEU A 160 -6.64 18.09 0.77
C LEU A 160 -6.39 16.59 1.01
N SER A 161 -5.45 16.32 1.92
CA SER A 161 -4.99 14.97 2.26
C SER A 161 -5.14 14.70 3.76
N VAL A 162 -4.67 13.52 4.18
CA VAL A 162 -4.64 13.11 5.59
C VAL A 162 -3.85 14.11 6.44
N ASP A 163 -2.81 14.74 5.89
CA ASP A 163 -1.99 15.76 6.55
C ASP A 163 -2.81 16.99 6.98
N GLN A 164 -3.83 17.34 6.21
CA GLN A 164 -4.79 18.41 6.52
C GLN A 164 -6.04 17.88 7.24
N GLY A 165 -6.04 16.64 7.70
CA GLY A 165 -7.16 16.00 8.41
C GLY A 165 -8.32 15.59 7.50
N MET A 166 -8.11 15.50 6.18
CA MET A 166 -9.13 15.07 5.22
C MET A 166 -8.94 13.59 4.83
N PRO A 167 -10.02 12.80 4.80
CA PRO A 167 -9.95 11.45 4.23
C PRO A 167 -9.76 11.52 2.70
N PRO A 168 -9.25 10.44 2.08
CA PRO A 168 -9.07 10.37 0.63
C PRO A 168 -10.36 10.68 -0.12
N PRO A 169 -10.32 11.51 -1.19
CA PRO A 169 -11.52 11.93 -1.92
C PRO A 169 -12.16 10.80 -2.74
N THR A 170 -11.51 9.64 -2.83
CA THR A 170 -11.98 8.44 -3.51
C THR A 170 -13.20 7.81 -2.82
N ASP A 171 -13.40 8.06 -1.53
CA ASP A 171 -14.58 7.56 -0.80
C ASP A 171 -15.83 8.39 -1.10
N VAL A 172 -16.92 7.71 -1.47
CA VAL A 172 -18.21 8.34 -1.84
C VAL A 172 -18.78 9.16 -0.69
N SER A 173 -18.55 8.78 0.57
CA SER A 173 -19.02 9.49 1.75
C SER A 173 -18.34 10.85 1.90
N VAL A 174 -17.07 10.96 1.51
CA VAL A 174 -16.32 12.23 1.55
C VAL A 174 -16.91 13.22 0.56
N SER A 175 -17.18 12.79 -0.67
CA SER A 175 -17.84 13.66 -1.67
C SER A 175 -19.22 14.13 -1.21
N LYS A 176 -20.05 13.22 -0.65
CA LYS A 176 -21.36 13.58 -0.08
C LYS A 176 -21.26 14.59 1.07
N ASN A 177 -20.26 14.45 1.93
CA ASN A 177 -20.03 15.39 3.03
C ASN A 177 -19.64 16.79 2.51
N ILE A 178 -18.82 16.87 1.46
CA ILE A 178 -18.45 18.15 0.83
C ILE A 178 -19.68 18.79 0.19
N ASP A 179 -20.48 18.04 -0.56
CA ASP A 179 -21.70 18.55 -1.21
C ASP A 179 -22.70 19.07 -0.17
N ARG A 180 -22.88 18.34 0.92
CA ARG A 180 -23.72 18.76 2.04
C ARG A 180 -23.16 20.02 2.73
N ALA A 181 -21.83 20.12 2.89
CA ALA A 181 -21.19 21.30 3.47
C ALA A 181 -21.39 22.56 2.62
N MET A 182 -21.33 22.44 1.29
CA MET A 182 -21.64 23.52 0.36
C MET A 182 -23.08 24.02 0.53
N GLN A 183 -24.05 23.11 0.67
CA GLN A 183 -25.46 23.43 0.87
C GLN A 183 -25.72 24.10 2.22
N GLU A 184 -25.20 23.55 3.33
CA GLU A 184 -25.36 24.13 4.67
C GLU A 184 -24.67 25.50 4.80
N ALA A 185 -23.58 25.74 4.06
CA ALA A 185 -22.91 27.04 4.00
C ALA A 185 -23.66 28.08 3.13
N GLY A 186 -24.76 27.70 2.47
CA GLY A 186 -25.55 28.60 1.62
C GLY A 186 -24.81 29.06 0.35
N ILE A 187 -23.83 28.28 -0.11
CA ILE A 187 -23.00 28.65 -1.27
C ILE A 187 -23.74 28.24 -2.55
N ASN A 188 -24.12 29.22 -3.36
CA ASN A 188 -24.66 28.96 -4.69
C ASN A 188 -23.54 28.50 -5.62
N ALA A 189 -23.62 27.27 -6.12
CA ALA A 189 -22.59 26.66 -6.98
C ALA A 189 -22.25 27.48 -8.23
N GLU A 190 -23.21 28.23 -8.77
CA GLU A 190 -23.07 29.00 -10.01
C GLU A 190 -22.54 30.41 -9.82
N GLN A 191 -22.46 30.90 -8.57
CA GLN A 191 -21.96 32.25 -8.31
C GLN A 191 -20.46 32.33 -8.60
N ASN A 192 -20.04 33.49 -9.08
CA ASN A 192 -18.64 33.82 -9.27
C ASN A 192 -18.09 34.40 -7.98
N LEU A 193 -16.91 33.94 -7.56
CA LEU A 193 -16.22 34.39 -6.36
C LEU A 193 -14.89 35.03 -6.76
N GLY A 194 -14.63 36.22 -6.24
CA GLY A 194 -13.27 36.76 -6.19
C GLY A 194 -12.40 36.01 -5.17
N GLN A 195 -11.10 36.31 -5.13
CA GLN A 195 -10.15 35.58 -4.27
C GLN A 195 -10.52 35.54 -2.78
N LEU A 196 -10.93 36.69 -2.20
CA LEU A 196 -11.30 36.76 -0.78
C LEU A 196 -12.62 36.02 -0.49
N GLU A 197 -13.60 36.13 -1.39
CA GLU A 197 -14.89 35.44 -1.27
C GLU A 197 -14.71 33.93 -1.40
N PHE A 198 -13.81 33.49 -2.29
CA PHE A 198 -13.43 32.09 -2.42
C PHE A 198 -12.78 31.57 -1.14
N ALA A 199 -11.82 32.29 -0.56
CA ALA A 199 -11.16 31.87 0.67
C ALA A 199 -12.13 31.77 1.85
N ASP A 200 -13.07 32.71 2.00
CA ASP A 200 -14.11 32.67 3.04
C ASP A 200 -15.09 31.50 2.82
N ALA A 201 -15.55 31.30 1.58
CA ALA A 201 -16.43 30.19 1.23
C ALA A 201 -15.74 28.83 1.44
N TYR A 202 -14.47 28.70 1.02
CA TYR A 202 -13.67 27.49 1.21
C TYR A 202 -13.48 27.17 2.69
N ARG A 203 -13.21 28.19 3.51
CA ARG A 203 -13.08 28.07 4.97
C ARG A 203 -14.38 27.58 5.62
N LYS A 204 -15.52 28.15 5.23
CA LYS A 204 -16.85 27.73 5.73
C LYS A 204 -17.14 26.27 5.39
N VAL A 205 -16.86 25.84 4.16
CA VAL A 205 -17.07 24.46 3.72
C VAL A 205 -16.15 23.50 4.50
N ALA A 206 -14.88 23.83 4.64
CA ALA A 206 -13.92 22.99 5.38
C ALA A 206 -14.31 22.83 6.86
N LEU A 207 -14.78 23.90 7.52
CA LEU A 207 -15.29 23.83 8.90
C LEU A 207 -16.58 23.01 9.01
N ALA A 208 -17.48 23.09 8.03
CA ALA A 208 -18.70 22.27 8.00
C ALA A 208 -18.36 20.78 7.81
N VAL A 209 -17.41 20.45 6.93
CA VAL A 209 -16.90 19.07 6.78
C VAL A 209 -16.28 18.57 8.09
N ALA A 210 -15.45 19.39 8.75
CA ALA A 210 -14.87 19.05 10.05
C ALA A 210 -15.95 18.74 11.11
N LYS A 211 -17.06 19.50 11.11
CA LYS A 211 -18.20 19.24 11.99
C LYS A 211 -18.86 17.89 11.69
N TYR A 212 -19.11 17.55 10.42
CA TYR A 212 -19.68 16.23 10.09
C TYR A 212 -18.78 15.07 10.48
N MET A 213 -17.46 15.23 10.30
CA MET A 213 -16.48 14.22 10.72
C MET A 213 -16.42 14.06 12.25
N ARG A 214 -16.85 15.06 13.02
CA ARG A 214 -17.01 14.92 14.47
C ARG A 214 -18.23 14.09 14.84
N GLU A 215 -19.32 14.24 14.10
CA GLU A 215 -20.55 13.45 14.28
C GLU A 215 -20.36 12.01 13.81
N LYS A 216 -19.63 11.82 12.71
CA LYS A 216 -19.30 10.52 12.13
C LYS A 216 -17.82 10.47 11.74
N PRO A 217 -16.92 10.12 12.68
CA PRO A 217 -15.51 9.94 12.40
C PRO A 217 -15.26 8.91 11.31
N MET A 218 -14.18 9.09 10.56
CA MET A 218 -13.74 8.15 9.53
C MET A 218 -12.35 7.65 9.89
N THR A 219 -12.13 6.35 9.82
CA THR A 219 -10.81 5.76 10.02
C THR A 219 -10.11 5.65 8.68
N VAL A 220 -8.86 6.12 8.60
CA VAL A 220 -8.06 6.08 7.37
C VAL A 220 -6.79 5.26 7.64
N ALA A 221 -6.50 4.33 6.74
CA ALA A 221 -5.18 3.74 6.62
C ALA A 221 -4.34 4.64 5.72
N HIS A 222 -3.17 5.04 6.19
CA HIS A 222 -2.24 5.93 5.53
C HIS A 222 -0.84 5.31 5.53
N THR A 223 -0.19 5.31 4.38
CA THR A 223 1.20 4.89 4.23
C THR A 223 1.95 5.96 3.46
N GLU A 224 3.16 6.25 3.93
CA GLU A 224 4.12 7.07 3.22
C GLU A 224 5.43 6.29 3.18
N LYS A 225 5.91 6.00 1.97
CA LYS A 225 7.20 5.37 1.74
C LYS A 225 8.07 6.29 0.91
N VAL A 226 9.26 6.59 1.42
CA VAL A 226 10.26 7.37 0.70
C VAL A 226 11.40 6.45 0.30
N PHE A 227 11.68 6.39 -0.98
CA PHE A 227 12.84 5.72 -1.55
C PHE A 227 13.93 6.76 -1.76
N ASP A 228 14.97 6.71 -0.94
CA ASP A 228 16.07 7.68 -0.90
C ASP A 228 17.45 7.01 -1.11
N GLY A 229 17.48 5.70 -1.36
CA GLY A 229 18.71 4.92 -1.52
C GLY A 229 19.32 4.42 -0.20
N THR A 230 18.80 4.82 0.97
CA THR A 230 19.36 4.43 2.27
C THR A 230 19.34 2.92 2.49
N SER A 231 18.24 2.23 2.16
CA SER A 231 18.14 0.77 2.28
C SER A 231 19.16 0.04 1.40
N ILE A 232 19.38 0.53 0.18
CA ILE A 232 20.40 0.00 -0.74
C ILE A 232 21.80 0.24 -0.15
N SER A 233 22.07 1.46 0.32
CA SER A 233 23.34 1.82 0.97
C SER A 233 23.65 0.92 2.18
N ASN A 234 22.63 0.61 2.98
CA ASN A 234 22.77 -0.28 4.13
C ASN A 234 23.07 -1.71 3.71
N LEU A 235 22.35 -2.26 2.71
CA LEU A 235 22.64 -3.58 2.15
C LEU A 235 24.06 -3.67 1.59
N LEU A 236 24.50 -2.67 0.82
CA LEU A 236 25.84 -2.64 0.22
C LEU A 236 26.98 -2.56 1.27
N LYS A 237 26.70 -2.05 2.47
CA LYS A 237 27.64 -1.99 3.60
C LYS A 237 27.68 -3.29 4.42
N ASP A 238 26.57 -4.02 4.47
CA ASP A 238 26.48 -5.31 5.16
C ASP A 238 26.89 -6.45 4.21
N LYS A 239 28.18 -6.78 4.26
CA LYS A 239 28.75 -7.84 3.42
C LYS A 239 28.03 -9.18 3.58
N HIS A 240 27.65 -9.56 4.80
CA HIS A 240 27.03 -10.86 5.04
C HIS A 240 25.62 -10.92 4.46
N ALA A 241 24.81 -9.87 4.71
CA ALA A 241 23.47 -9.79 4.15
C ALA A 241 23.49 -9.72 2.61
N LEU A 242 24.44 -8.97 2.05
CA LEU A 242 24.64 -8.85 0.61
C LEU A 242 25.04 -10.18 -0.04
N ASP A 243 26.06 -10.86 0.51
CA ASP A 243 26.54 -12.15 -0.02
C ASP A 243 25.40 -13.19 0.01
N LEU A 244 24.63 -13.25 1.10
CA LEU A 244 23.48 -14.14 1.23
C LEU A 244 22.38 -13.83 0.20
N ALA A 245 22.05 -12.55 0.01
CA ALA A 245 21.02 -12.13 -0.93
C ALA A 245 21.43 -12.44 -2.38
N LEU A 246 22.69 -12.20 -2.74
CA LEU A 246 23.24 -12.52 -4.07
C LEU A 246 23.24 -14.03 -4.33
N ASP A 247 23.65 -14.83 -3.35
CA ASP A 247 23.65 -16.29 -3.47
C ASP A 247 22.22 -16.82 -3.65
N LEU A 248 21.25 -16.32 -2.89
CA LEU A 248 19.84 -16.69 -3.03
C LEU A 248 19.29 -16.35 -4.42
N ALA A 249 19.56 -15.12 -4.89
CA ALA A 249 19.13 -14.67 -6.21
C ALA A 249 19.74 -15.50 -7.34
N TRP A 250 21.02 -15.85 -7.22
CA TRP A 250 21.69 -16.74 -8.17
C TRP A 250 21.10 -18.15 -8.15
N GLU A 251 20.76 -18.69 -6.98
CA GLU A 251 20.18 -20.03 -6.86
C GLU A 251 18.77 -20.13 -7.46
N ILE A 252 17.95 -19.10 -7.32
CA ILE A 252 16.59 -19.06 -7.85
C ILE A 252 16.58 -18.87 -9.38
N MET A 253 17.60 -18.21 -9.93
CA MET A 253 17.67 -17.96 -11.37
C MET A 253 17.71 -19.26 -12.20
N PRO A 254 16.94 -19.34 -13.29
CA PRO A 254 17.02 -20.46 -14.22
C PRO A 254 18.40 -20.59 -14.87
N LYS A 255 19.12 -21.67 -14.50
CA LYS A 255 20.44 -22.00 -15.03
C LYS A 255 20.31 -22.98 -16.19
N THR A 256 21.20 -22.84 -17.18
CA THR A 256 21.33 -23.83 -18.25
C THR A 256 22.28 -24.96 -17.84
N GLY A 257 22.33 -26.05 -18.59
CA GLY A 257 23.08 -27.27 -18.20
C GLY A 257 24.58 -27.08 -17.92
N ASN A 258 25.17 -25.94 -18.31
CA ASN A 258 26.56 -25.58 -18.00
C ASN A 258 26.71 -24.67 -16.76
N GLY A 259 25.64 -24.42 -16.01
CA GLY A 259 25.63 -23.55 -14.82
C GLY A 259 25.57 -22.04 -15.10
N SER A 260 25.55 -21.60 -16.37
CA SER A 260 25.34 -20.19 -16.73
C SER A 260 23.85 -19.85 -16.88
N ALA A 261 23.51 -18.58 -16.67
CA ALA A 261 22.16 -18.07 -16.83
C ALA A 261 22.05 -17.11 -18.03
N PRO A 262 20.95 -17.11 -18.81
CA PRO A 262 20.73 -16.11 -19.84
C PRO A 262 20.54 -14.71 -19.23
N LYS A 263 21.11 -13.67 -19.85
CA LYS A 263 20.99 -12.27 -19.39
C LYS A 263 19.53 -11.79 -19.27
N SER A 264 18.62 -12.35 -20.06
CA SER A 264 17.18 -12.05 -19.97
C SER A 264 16.58 -12.31 -18.58
N TYR A 265 17.23 -13.11 -17.74
CA TYR A 265 16.81 -13.43 -16.37
C TYR A 265 17.45 -12.51 -15.30
N LEU A 266 18.29 -11.54 -15.67
CA LEU A 266 18.90 -10.62 -14.70
C LEU A 266 17.87 -9.83 -13.90
N ARG A 267 16.72 -9.50 -14.51
CA ARG A 267 15.61 -8.86 -13.81
C ARG A 267 15.03 -9.73 -12.70
N ILE A 268 14.89 -11.04 -12.95
CA ILE A 268 14.41 -11.99 -11.94
C ILE A 268 15.39 -12.10 -10.76
N GLY A 269 16.69 -12.04 -11.05
CA GLY A 269 17.72 -11.93 -10.02
C GLY A 269 17.55 -10.64 -9.19
N LEU A 270 17.34 -9.50 -9.83
CA LEU A 270 17.08 -8.25 -9.12
C LEU A 270 15.77 -8.29 -8.32
N ASP A 271 14.70 -8.87 -8.84
CA ASP A 271 13.41 -9.01 -8.15
C ASP A 271 13.56 -9.83 -6.86
N THR A 272 14.46 -10.81 -6.87
CA THR A 272 14.81 -11.59 -5.68
C THR A 272 15.60 -10.75 -4.66
N LEU A 273 16.45 -9.83 -5.13
CA LEU A 273 17.24 -8.92 -4.28
C LEU A 273 16.43 -7.72 -3.78
N ALA A 274 15.41 -7.30 -4.52
CA ALA A 274 14.66 -6.07 -4.30
C ALA A 274 14.14 -5.92 -2.85
N PRO A 275 13.57 -6.97 -2.21
CA PRO A 275 13.14 -6.89 -0.82
C PRO A 275 14.27 -6.56 0.16
N TYR A 276 15.48 -7.10 -0.07
CA TYR A 276 16.65 -6.83 0.77
C TYR A 276 17.22 -5.43 0.56
N ALA A 277 17.04 -4.89 -0.65
CA ALA A 277 17.45 -3.53 -1.01
C ALA A 277 16.38 -2.47 -0.67
N GLY A 278 15.22 -2.88 -0.14
CA GLY A 278 14.08 -2.00 0.14
C GLY A 278 13.38 -1.47 -1.11
N LEU A 279 13.63 -2.07 -2.27
CA LEU A 279 13.00 -1.73 -3.54
C LEU A 279 11.58 -2.32 -3.61
N PRO A 280 10.63 -1.62 -4.27
CA PRO A 280 9.29 -2.15 -4.48
C PRO A 280 9.32 -3.25 -5.55
N PRO A 281 8.29 -4.12 -5.59
CA PRO A 281 8.08 -5.03 -6.72
C PRO A 281 7.97 -4.25 -8.04
N VAL A 282 8.40 -4.88 -9.14
CA VAL A 282 8.29 -4.29 -10.48
C VAL A 282 6.84 -3.99 -10.81
N GLY A 283 6.58 -2.81 -11.38
CA GLY A 283 5.24 -2.35 -11.73
C GLY A 283 4.51 -1.62 -10.59
N ALA A 284 4.96 -1.76 -9.33
CA ALA A 284 4.30 -1.11 -8.20
C ALA A 284 4.55 0.41 -8.17
N VAL A 285 5.71 0.86 -8.65
CA VAL A 285 6.08 2.28 -8.68
C VAL A 285 6.71 2.60 -10.04
N PRO A 286 5.95 3.19 -10.99
CA PRO A 286 6.43 3.45 -12.34
C PRO A 286 7.71 4.31 -12.40
N GLU A 287 7.88 5.29 -11.51
CA GLU A 287 9.13 6.05 -11.45
C GLU A 287 10.33 5.18 -11.04
N MET A 288 10.14 4.20 -10.14
CA MET A 288 11.18 3.28 -9.73
C MET A 288 11.56 2.33 -10.87
N ASP A 289 10.56 1.81 -11.59
CA ASP A 289 10.81 0.94 -12.75
C ASP A 289 11.69 1.64 -13.79
N ASN A 290 11.47 2.95 -14.01
CA ASN A 290 12.30 3.74 -14.90
C ASN A 290 13.75 3.85 -14.40
N ILE A 291 13.97 4.12 -13.11
CA ILE A 291 15.32 4.19 -12.53
C ILE A 291 16.05 2.84 -12.65
N VAL A 292 15.36 1.74 -12.36
CA VAL A 292 15.91 0.38 -12.50
C VAL A 292 16.22 0.08 -13.97
N ASN A 293 15.31 0.40 -14.89
CA ASN A 293 15.51 0.23 -16.33
C ASN A 293 16.72 1.01 -16.84
N ASP A 294 16.89 2.26 -16.41
CA ASP A 294 18.01 3.10 -16.82
C ASP A 294 19.33 2.59 -16.24
N SER A 295 19.32 2.05 -15.02
CA SER A 295 20.49 1.40 -14.42
C SER A 295 20.91 0.16 -15.22
N PHE A 296 19.96 -0.68 -15.66
CA PHE A 296 20.26 -1.81 -16.54
C PHE A 296 20.81 -1.39 -17.92
N LYS A 297 20.27 -0.33 -18.54
CA LYS A 297 20.75 0.17 -19.84
C LYS A 297 22.21 0.64 -19.81
N LEU A 298 22.67 1.15 -18.67
CA LEU A 298 24.06 1.61 -18.51
C LEU A 298 25.06 0.46 -18.40
N ILE A 299 24.58 -0.76 -18.12
CA ILE A 299 25.39 -1.94 -17.82
C ILE A 299 25.32 -2.97 -18.96
N ASP A 300 24.21 -3.00 -19.72
CA ASP A 300 23.96 -4.01 -20.76
C ASP A 300 23.90 -3.42 -22.18
N ASP A 301 25.01 -3.52 -22.92
CA ASP A 301 25.08 -3.23 -24.36
C ASP A 301 24.61 -4.41 -25.24
N ASP A 302 24.41 -5.63 -24.69
CA ASP A 302 24.04 -6.82 -25.49
C ASP A 302 23.24 -7.87 -24.68
N ALA A 303 21.91 -7.78 -24.77
CA ALA A 303 20.93 -8.60 -24.04
C ALA A 303 20.90 -10.09 -24.46
N ALA A 304 21.58 -10.48 -25.54
CA ALA A 304 21.62 -11.85 -26.06
C ALA A 304 22.66 -12.76 -25.36
N GLY A 305 23.42 -12.22 -24.39
CA GLY A 305 24.52 -12.92 -23.71
C GLY A 305 24.10 -13.88 -22.59
N ARG A 306 25.09 -14.60 -22.06
CA ARG A 306 24.99 -15.42 -20.83
C ARG A 306 25.90 -14.83 -19.76
N VAL A 307 25.53 -15.03 -18.50
CA VAL A 307 26.31 -14.63 -17.33
C VAL A 307 26.65 -15.84 -16.46
N ASP A 308 27.84 -15.83 -15.89
CA ASP A 308 28.23 -16.67 -14.76
C ASP A 308 28.00 -15.93 -13.44
N LYS A 309 28.21 -16.61 -12.31
CA LYS A 309 27.96 -16.03 -10.98
C LYS A 309 28.78 -14.74 -10.74
N PRO A 310 30.09 -14.67 -11.00
CA PRO A 310 30.85 -13.43 -10.80
C PRO A 310 30.35 -12.26 -11.66
N ALA A 311 29.96 -12.50 -12.92
CA ALA A 311 29.37 -11.47 -13.77
C ALA A 311 27.98 -11.04 -13.28
N PHE A 312 27.17 -11.98 -12.77
CA PHE A 312 25.90 -11.69 -12.13
C PHE A 312 26.07 -10.82 -10.88
N ASP A 313 26.93 -11.23 -9.94
CA ASP A 313 27.20 -10.49 -8.71
C ASP A 313 27.64 -9.06 -9.03
N LYS A 314 28.58 -8.90 -9.98
CA LYS A 314 29.02 -7.59 -10.45
C LYS A 314 27.87 -6.75 -11.03
N CYS A 315 27.05 -7.34 -11.90
CA CYS A 315 25.92 -6.65 -12.51
C CYS A 315 24.91 -6.18 -11.46
N MET A 316 24.56 -7.03 -10.49
CA MET A 316 23.63 -6.66 -9.42
C MET A 316 24.16 -5.50 -8.57
N LEU A 317 25.45 -5.50 -8.24
CA LEU A 317 26.09 -4.41 -7.49
C LEU A 317 26.08 -3.09 -8.28
N GLU A 318 26.36 -3.13 -9.57
CA GLU A 318 26.33 -1.94 -10.43
C GLU A 318 24.90 -1.41 -10.59
N VAL A 319 23.90 -2.27 -10.76
CA VAL A 319 22.48 -1.87 -10.83
C VAL A 319 22.05 -1.24 -9.51
N LEU A 320 22.29 -1.91 -8.37
CA LEU A 320 21.95 -1.38 -7.05
C LEU A 320 22.65 -0.05 -6.77
N GLY A 321 23.94 0.07 -7.09
CA GLY A 321 24.69 1.31 -6.98
C GLY A 321 24.14 2.43 -7.87
N GLY A 322 23.75 2.12 -9.11
CA GLY A 322 23.13 3.05 -10.04
C GLY A 322 21.78 3.57 -9.56
N VAL A 323 20.92 2.67 -9.06
CA VAL A 323 19.63 3.02 -8.47
C VAL A 323 19.83 3.89 -7.22
N MET A 324 20.76 3.51 -6.33
CA MET A 324 21.09 4.26 -5.11
C MET A 324 21.48 5.71 -5.43
N LEU A 325 22.42 5.91 -6.37
CA LEU A 325 22.88 7.25 -6.74
C LEU A 325 21.76 8.13 -7.33
N GLN A 326 20.85 7.54 -8.09
CA GLN A 326 19.70 8.28 -8.62
C GLN A 326 18.72 8.68 -7.50
N LEU A 327 18.47 7.78 -6.55
CA LEU A 327 17.59 8.06 -5.40
C LEU A 327 18.19 9.09 -4.42
N GLU A 328 19.51 9.09 -4.23
CA GLU A 328 20.23 10.11 -3.45
C GLU A 328 20.11 11.50 -4.10
N GLY A 329 20.11 11.56 -5.44
CA GLY A 329 19.93 12.80 -6.18
C GLY A 329 18.47 13.28 -6.22
N LYS A 330 17.51 12.35 -6.28
CA LYS A 330 16.08 12.63 -6.28
C LYS A 330 15.31 11.46 -5.66
N ASN A 331 14.81 11.65 -4.45
CA ASN A 331 13.99 10.67 -3.78
C ASN A 331 12.62 10.47 -4.48
N ILE A 332 12.04 9.29 -4.29
CA ILE A 332 10.67 8.98 -4.72
C ILE A 332 9.82 8.82 -3.47
N GLY A 333 8.80 9.66 -3.31
CA GLY A 333 7.79 9.50 -2.27
C GLY A 333 6.52 8.86 -2.83
N VAL A 334 6.12 7.72 -2.29
CA VAL A 334 4.83 7.08 -2.57
C VAL A 334 3.95 7.25 -1.36
N ARG A 335 2.76 7.80 -1.58
CA ARG A 335 1.73 7.95 -0.55
C ARG A 335 0.48 7.20 -0.98
N SER A 336 -0.03 6.35 -0.09
CA SER A 336 -1.29 5.66 -0.31
C SER A 336 -2.20 5.86 0.89
N SER A 337 -3.49 6.04 0.64
CA SER A 337 -4.48 6.27 1.69
C SER A 337 -5.83 5.71 1.31
N ALA A 338 -6.47 5.01 2.24
CA ALA A 338 -7.79 4.43 2.04
C ALA A 338 -8.67 4.59 3.29
N VAL A 339 -9.96 4.84 3.07
CA VAL A 339 -10.96 4.84 4.15
C VAL A 339 -11.25 3.39 4.56
N ILE A 340 -11.19 3.11 5.86
CA ILE A 340 -11.52 1.81 6.43
C ILE A 340 -13.03 1.76 6.73
N PRO A 341 -13.77 0.78 6.20
CA PRO A 341 -15.20 0.65 6.49
C PRO A 341 -15.49 0.41 7.98
N PRO A 342 -16.59 0.98 8.52
CA PRO A 342 -16.98 0.79 9.91
C PRO A 342 -17.21 -0.69 10.25
N GLY A 343 -16.82 -1.11 11.46
CA GLY A 343 -16.92 -2.51 11.93
C GLY A 343 -15.66 -3.36 11.70
N ARG A 344 -14.63 -2.85 11.00
CA ARG A 344 -13.31 -3.49 10.89
C ARG A 344 -12.32 -3.07 11.97
N GLU A 345 -12.61 -2.00 12.70
CA GLU A 345 -11.69 -1.35 13.66
C GLU A 345 -11.25 -2.27 14.82
N ASN A 346 -12.13 -3.17 15.28
CA ASN A 346 -11.82 -4.10 16.37
C ASN A 346 -10.94 -5.28 15.95
N SER A 347 -11.11 -5.84 14.75
CA SER A 347 -10.27 -6.92 14.25
C SER A 347 -8.82 -6.45 14.05
N ILE A 348 -8.66 -5.21 13.59
CA ILE A 348 -7.33 -4.70 13.27
C ILE A 348 -6.60 -4.16 14.53
N ASN A 349 -7.30 -3.59 15.53
CA ASN A 349 -6.70 -3.19 16.80
C ASN A 349 -6.36 -4.36 17.75
N THR A 350 -6.98 -5.53 17.59
CA THR A 350 -6.75 -6.69 18.46
C THR A 350 -5.73 -7.69 17.91
N GLY A 351 -5.21 -7.46 16.69
CA GLY A 351 -4.34 -8.43 16.00
C GLY A 351 -5.02 -9.75 15.67
N MET A 352 -6.35 -9.86 15.88
CA MET A 352 -7.09 -11.06 15.54
C MET A 352 -7.49 -11.01 14.06
N PRO A 353 -7.06 -11.97 13.23
CA PRO A 353 -7.62 -12.09 11.90
C PRO A 353 -9.10 -12.45 12.03
N PHE A 354 -9.95 -11.62 11.42
CA PHE A 354 -11.34 -11.86 10.94
C PHE A 354 -12.09 -13.03 11.54
#